data_AF-A0A959MJH3-F1
#
_entry.id   AF-A0A959MJH3-F1
#
_cell.length_a   1.000
_cell.length_b   1.000
_cell.length_c   1.000
_cell.angle_alpha   90.00
_cell.angle_beta   90.00
_cell.angle_gamma   90.00
#
_symmetry.space_group_name_H-M   'P 1'
#
loop_
_entity.id
_entity.type
_entity.pdbx_description
1 polymer ?
#
loop_
_entity_poly.entity_id
_entity_poly.type
_entity_poly.pdbx_seq_one_letter_code
_entity_poly.pdbx_strand_id
1 'polypeptide(L)'
;MKKILIILFCLMAYGQLFAQADYSGKYSYTFPPSGNPPKTEKNRGPSGQLYLLKMHDNLYRFWLDITNGWPFYHVGETDGTIQIVNDTSSFDNTFEGASDECILKFKIHQKTIKIQSSDNAFNCGFGAGVTADGEYKFDKVQPIFNNAWLRKQYYMSPTVEVIKNKVSLYKDENCHYPKPFFFKKGDRFLSIAENKDNIYTEFIDAKNNFVYGWLPKTTIKTIPEKE
;
A
#
# COMPACT_ATOMS: atom_id res chain seq x y z
N MET A 1 16.07 54.89 8.74
CA MET A 1 15.03 53.85 8.64
C MET A 1 15.17 52.89 7.44
N LYS A 2 16.27 52.90 6.66
CA LYS A 2 16.48 51.96 5.52
C LYS A 2 17.15 50.63 5.89
N LYS A 3 17.77 50.52 7.08
CA LYS A 3 18.54 49.32 7.49
C LYS A 3 17.67 48.19 8.09
N ILE A 4 16.44 48.49 8.53
CA ILE A 4 15.51 47.50 9.11
C ILE A 4 14.83 46.67 8.00
N LEU A 5 14.66 47.23 6.79
CA LEU A 5 13.99 46.55 5.68
C LEU A 5 14.80 45.38 5.09
N ILE A 6 16.13 45.38 5.24
CA ILE A 6 17.00 44.32 4.70
C ILE A 6 16.95 43.05 5.57
N ILE A 7 16.77 43.19 6.89
CA ILE A 7 16.67 42.05 7.80
C ILE A 7 15.37 41.26 7.58
N LEU A 8 14.29 41.94 7.18
CA LEU A 8 13.02 41.28 6.87
C LEU A 8 13.06 40.45 5.57
N PHE A 9 13.92 40.82 4.62
CA PHE A 9 14.07 40.10 3.35
C PHE A 9 14.93 38.84 3.48
N CYS A 10 15.90 38.81 4.41
CA CYS A 10 16.70 37.61 4.69
C CYS A 10 15.91 36.51 5.44
N LEU A 11 14.89 36.87 6.23
CA LEU A 11 14.07 35.90 6.96
C LEU A 11 13.10 35.11 6.06
N MET A 12 12.74 35.62 4.88
CA MET A 12 11.90 34.89 3.91
C MET A 12 12.66 33.87 3.05
N ALA A 13 14.01 33.87 3.08
CA ALA A 13 14.82 32.95 2.27
C ALA A 13 15.08 31.58 2.95
N TYR A 14 14.72 31.42 4.22
CA TYR A 14 14.95 30.17 4.98
C TYR A 14 13.76 29.22 5.01
N GLY A 15 12.64 29.58 4.38
CA GLY A 15 11.55 28.66 4.12
C GLY A 15 11.86 27.72 2.96
N GLN A 16 12.98 26.99 3.01
CA GLN A 16 13.10 25.82 2.15
C GLN A 16 12.07 24.81 2.64
N LEU A 17 10.92 24.81 1.98
CA LEU A 17 9.97 23.72 2.00
C LEU A 17 10.74 22.47 1.58
N PHE A 18 11.23 21.71 2.54
CA PHE A 18 11.75 20.37 2.28
C PHE A 18 10.56 19.54 1.85
N ALA A 19 10.34 19.46 0.53
CA ALA A 19 9.42 18.50 -0.03
C ALA A 19 9.86 17.12 0.46
N GLN A 20 8.98 16.40 1.16
CA GLN A 20 9.29 15.05 1.64
C GLN A 20 9.71 14.20 0.43
N ALA A 21 10.78 13.42 0.59
CA ALA A 21 11.20 12.47 -0.42
C ALA A 21 10.06 11.52 -0.79
N ASP A 22 9.97 11.18 -2.07
CA ASP A 22 9.03 10.16 -2.55
C ASP A 22 9.66 8.78 -2.31
N TYR A 23 9.02 8.00 -1.44
CA TYR A 23 9.45 6.65 -1.08
C TYR A 23 8.78 5.56 -1.93
N SER A 24 8.12 5.93 -3.04
CA SER A 24 7.49 4.96 -3.93
C SER A 24 8.51 4.04 -4.60
N GLY A 25 8.24 2.75 -4.59
CA GLY A 25 9.13 1.76 -5.20
C GLY A 25 8.99 0.37 -4.61
N LYS A 26 9.86 -0.52 -5.08
CA LYS A 26 10.01 -1.87 -4.53
C LYS A 26 11.23 -1.92 -3.62
N TYR A 27 11.05 -2.51 -2.46
CA TYR A 27 12.10 -2.83 -1.51
C TYR A 27 12.10 -4.34 -1.25
N SER A 28 13.26 -4.93 -1.02
CA SER A 28 13.35 -6.37 -0.79
C SER A 28 14.51 -6.77 0.12
N TYR A 29 14.39 -7.96 0.68
CA TYR A 29 15.52 -8.69 1.25
C TYR A 29 15.46 -10.14 0.80
N THR A 30 16.61 -10.82 0.85
CA THR A 30 16.71 -12.26 0.69
C THR A 30 17.87 -12.76 1.53
N PHE A 31 17.65 -13.83 2.27
CA PHE A 31 18.65 -14.55 3.04
C PHE A 31 18.88 -15.94 2.43
N PRO A 32 20.08 -16.52 2.60
CA PRO A 32 20.28 -17.93 2.28
C PRO A 32 19.37 -18.80 3.16
N PRO A 33 18.91 -19.97 2.66
CA PRO A 33 18.15 -20.92 3.47
C PRO A 33 19.03 -21.43 4.63
N SER A 34 18.41 -21.70 5.78
CA SER A 34 19.08 -22.35 6.89
C SER A 34 19.43 -23.80 6.57
N GLY A 35 20.45 -24.39 7.20
CA GLY A 35 20.74 -25.82 7.13
C GLY A 35 21.40 -26.28 5.82
N ASN A 36 21.06 -27.51 5.39
CA ASN A 36 21.63 -28.15 4.20
C ASN A 36 20.57 -28.29 3.10
N PRO A 37 20.19 -27.19 2.42
CA PRO A 37 19.20 -27.26 1.34
C PRO A 37 19.73 -28.14 0.19
N PRO A 38 18.86 -28.86 -0.53
CA PRO A 38 19.25 -29.47 -1.79
C PRO A 38 19.70 -28.39 -2.78
N LYS A 39 20.50 -28.77 -3.79
CA LYS A 39 21.07 -27.82 -4.78
C LYS A 39 20.01 -26.94 -5.44
N THR A 40 18.80 -27.45 -5.64
CA THR A 40 17.67 -26.73 -6.23
C THR A 40 17.13 -25.60 -5.36
N GLU A 41 17.38 -25.63 -4.05
CA GLU A 41 16.82 -24.70 -3.06
C GLU A 41 17.87 -23.79 -2.42
N LYS A 42 19.14 -23.88 -2.86
CA LYS A 42 20.28 -23.13 -2.29
C LYS A 42 20.07 -21.62 -2.21
N ASN A 43 19.19 -21.07 -3.06
CA ASN A 43 18.89 -19.63 -3.14
C ASN A 43 17.46 -19.28 -2.70
N ARG A 44 16.75 -20.20 -2.04
CA ARG A 44 15.35 -20.00 -1.62
C ARG A 44 15.23 -19.98 -0.11
N GLY A 45 15.98 -19.10 0.55
CA GLY A 45 15.80 -18.85 1.98
C GLY A 45 14.71 -17.82 2.25
N PRO A 46 14.66 -17.29 3.49
CA PRO A 46 13.73 -16.24 3.85
C PRO A 46 13.86 -15.03 2.94
N SER A 47 12.74 -14.48 2.49
CA SER A 47 12.72 -13.28 1.65
C SER A 47 11.47 -12.46 1.89
N GLY A 48 11.57 -11.17 1.61
CA GLY A 48 10.45 -10.23 1.72
C GLY A 48 10.47 -9.23 0.59
N GLN A 49 9.28 -8.79 0.18
CA GLN A 49 9.05 -7.75 -0.80
C GLN A 49 8.07 -6.73 -0.23
N LEU A 50 8.46 -5.46 -0.24
CA LEU A 50 7.62 -4.34 0.13
C LEU A 50 7.46 -3.44 -1.10
N TYR A 51 6.22 -3.19 -1.48
CA TYR A 51 5.88 -2.18 -2.48
C TYR A 51 5.29 -0.97 -1.76
N LEU A 52 5.80 0.22 -2.05
CA LEU A 52 5.23 1.49 -1.60
C LEU A 52 4.74 2.30 -2.79
N LEU A 53 3.56 2.88 -2.66
CA LEU A 53 2.97 3.82 -3.61
C LEU A 53 2.48 5.07 -2.87
N LYS A 54 3.04 6.23 -3.22
CA LYS A 54 2.58 7.52 -2.72
C LYS A 54 1.16 7.81 -3.21
N MET A 55 0.27 8.15 -2.29
CA MET A 55 -1.13 8.45 -2.58
C MET A 55 -1.35 9.97 -2.66
N HIS A 56 -1.15 10.66 -1.54
CA HIS A 56 -1.14 12.12 -1.41
C HIS A 56 -0.40 12.51 -0.13
N ASP A 57 0.19 13.70 -0.10
CA ASP A 57 0.98 14.20 1.03
C ASP A 57 2.02 13.16 1.48
N ASN A 58 1.94 12.69 2.74
CA ASN A 58 2.81 11.66 3.30
C ASN A 58 2.10 10.31 3.45
N LEU A 59 0.96 10.12 2.78
CA LEU A 59 0.16 8.91 2.81
C LEU A 59 0.62 7.95 1.70
N TYR A 60 0.88 6.70 2.06
CA TYR A 60 1.34 5.66 1.17
C TYR A 60 0.48 4.41 1.29
N ARG A 61 0.16 3.79 0.16
CA ARG A 61 -0.33 2.42 0.09
C ARG A 61 0.88 1.49 0.10
N PHE A 62 0.81 0.42 0.87
CA PHE A 62 1.84 -0.61 0.87
C PHE A 62 1.27 -1.99 0.61
N TRP A 63 2.07 -2.85 -0.02
CA TRP A 63 1.85 -4.29 -0.15
C TRP A 63 3.12 -5.01 0.29
N LEU A 64 2.97 -6.00 1.15
CA LEU A 64 4.06 -6.68 1.83
C LEU A 64 3.89 -8.19 1.70
N ASP A 65 4.80 -8.82 0.96
CA ASP A 65 4.87 -10.26 0.78
C ASP A 65 6.11 -10.79 1.48
N ILE A 66 5.98 -11.85 2.26
CA ILE A 66 7.07 -12.46 3.02
C ILE A 66 7.01 -13.97 2.87
N THR A 67 8.17 -14.61 2.79
CA THR A 67 8.28 -16.05 2.86
C THR A 67 9.47 -16.47 3.71
N ASN A 68 9.33 -17.57 4.45
CA ASN A 68 10.44 -18.20 5.16
C ASN A 68 11.35 -19.03 4.24
N GLY A 69 10.94 -19.29 2.99
CA GLY A 69 11.69 -20.15 2.07
C GLY A 69 11.86 -21.57 2.60
N TRP A 70 12.87 -22.28 2.10
CA TRP A 70 13.19 -23.65 2.49
C TRP A 70 13.48 -23.74 4.01
N PRO A 71 12.96 -24.78 4.70
CA PRO A 71 12.21 -25.93 4.17
C PRO A 71 10.68 -25.77 4.21
N PHE A 72 10.17 -24.75 4.91
CA PHE A 72 8.76 -24.69 5.30
C PHE A 72 7.88 -23.94 4.29
N TYR A 73 8.46 -22.99 3.56
CA TYR A 73 7.79 -22.20 2.51
C TYR A 73 6.49 -21.53 2.97
N HIS A 74 6.38 -21.22 4.25
CA HIS A 74 5.27 -20.40 4.73
C HIS A 74 5.36 -19.04 4.06
N VAL A 75 4.21 -18.55 3.59
CA VAL A 75 4.04 -17.27 2.91
C VAL A 75 3.04 -16.47 3.70
N GLY A 76 3.34 -15.19 3.84
CA GLY A 76 2.49 -14.19 4.47
C GLY A 76 2.36 -12.99 3.56
N GLU A 77 1.14 -12.48 3.44
CA GLU A 77 0.83 -11.28 2.67
C GLU A 77 0.03 -10.34 3.55
N THR A 78 0.36 -9.06 3.52
CA THR A 78 -0.46 -8.01 4.11
C THR A 78 -0.32 -6.73 3.32
N ASP A 79 -1.34 -5.92 3.34
CA ASP A 79 -1.34 -4.62 2.68
C ASP A 79 -2.08 -3.62 3.56
N GLY A 80 -1.77 -2.35 3.37
CA GLY A 80 -2.39 -1.31 4.17
C GLY A 80 -2.08 0.07 3.66
N THR A 81 -2.49 1.05 4.46
CA THR A 81 -2.13 2.46 4.24
C THR A 81 -1.33 2.92 5.44
N ILE A 82 -0.25 3.65 5.18
CA ILE A 82 0.66 4.19 6.20
C ILE A 82 0.88 5.69 5.97
N GLN A 83 1.07 6.43 7.07
CA GLN A 83 1.40 7.85 7.01
C GLN A 83 2.81 8.07 7.57
N ILE A 84 3.72 8.52 6.71
CA ILE A 84 5.13 8.69 7.09
C ILE A 84 5.33 10.08 7.72
N VAL A 85 5.65 10.10 9.01
CA VAL A 85 5.99 11.30 9.78
C VAL A 85 7.40 11.12 10.34
N ASN A 86 8.30 12.06 10.02
CA ASN A 86 9.71 12.03 10.45
C ASN A 86 10.40 10.67 10.17
N ASP A 87 10.22 10.16 8.95
CA ASP A 87 10.78 8.88 8.48
C ASP A 87 10.30 7.65 9.27
N THR A 88 9.18 7.77 9.97
CA THR A 88 8.54 6.66 10.69
C THR A 88 7.07 6.54 10.31
N SER A 89 6.54 5.32 10.35
CA SER A 89 5.10 5.08 10.28
C SER A 89 4.73 3.85 11.09
N SER A 90 3.47 3.75 11.48
CA SER A 90 2.85 2.55 12.02
C SER A 90 1.69 2.13 11.12
N PHE A 91 1.55 0.84 10.88
CA PHE A 91 0.31 0.22 10.42
C PHE A 91 -0.33 -0.48 11.62
N ASP A 92 -1.65 -0.42 11.72
CA ASP A 92 -2.47 -1.00 12.78
C ASP A 92 -3.79 -1.45 12.17
N ASN A 93 -4.13 -2.74 12.32
CA ASN A 93 -5.35 -3.37 11.80
C ASN A 93 -6.48 -3.50 12.83
N THR A 94 -6.38 -2.86 14.00
CA THR A 94 -7.41 -2.89 15.07
C THR A 94 -8.82 -2.49 14.61
N PHE A 95 -8.93 -1.79 13.49
CA PHE A 95 -10.20 -1.38 12.91
C PHE A 95 -11.09 -2.56 12.46
N GLU A 96 -10.56 -3.77 12.32
CA GLU A 96 -11.34 -4.95 11.90
C GLU A 96 -11.86 -5.80 13.07
N GLY A 97 -11.76 -5.33 14.31
CA GLY A 97 -12.19 -6.09 15.48
C GLY A 97 -11.36 -7.36 15.71
N ALA A 98 -10.12 -7.37 15.19
CA ALA A 98 -9.15 -8.41 15.47
C ALA A 98 -8.92 -8.50 16.99
N SER A 99 -8.93 -9.72 17.54
CA SER A 99 -8.69 -9.96 18.97
C SER A 99 -7.29 -9.51 19.41
N ASP A 100 -6.37 -9.42 18.46
CA ASP A 100 -4.98 -9.06 18.66
C ASP A 100 -4.51 -8.11 17.55
N GLU A 101 -3.76 -7.08 17.94
CA GLU A 101 -3.33 -6.01 17.06
C GLU A 101 -2.11 -6.43 16.23
N CYS A 102 -2.18 -6.28 14.90
CA CYS A 102 -1.00 -6.30 14.03
C CYS A 102 -0.42 -4.89 13.93
N ILE A 103 0.68 -4.66 14.64
CA ILE A 103 1.41 -3.39 14.57
C ILE A 103 2.73 -3.58 13.83
N LEU A 104 2.86 -2.91 12.68
CA LEU A 104 4.11 -2.85 11.90
C LEU A 104 4.68 -1.44 11.93
N LYS A 105 5.92 -1.31 12.43
CA LYS A 105 6.65 -0.04 12.46
C LYS A 105 7.62 0.02 11.29
N PHE A 106 7.44 1.01 10.44
CA PHE A 106 8.31 1.30 9.31
C PHE A 106 9.27 2.42 9.73
N LYS A 107 10.57 2.18 9.61
CA LYS A 107 11.60 3.20 9.79
C LYS A 107 12.42 3.34 8.52
N ILE A 108 12.39 4.53 7.94
CA ILE A 108 13.03 4.81 6.67
C ILE A 108 14.38 5.45 6.93
N HIS A 109 15.40 4.94 6.24
CA HIS A 109 16.73 5.53 6.24
C HIS A 109 17.30 5.45 4.83
N GLN A 110 17.32 6.59 4.13
CA GLN A 110 17.77 6.68 2.74
C GLN A 110 17.01 5.71 1.82
N LYS A 111 17.68 4.66 1.35
CA LYS A 111 17.18 3.62 0.46
C LYS A 111 16.84 2.32 1.18
N THR A 112 16.69 2.35 2.49
CA THR A 112 16.37 1.19 3.31
C THR A 112 15.15 1.48 4.15
N ILE A 113 14.26 0.49 4.23
CA ILE A 113 13.11 0.49 5.13
C ILE A 113 13.31 -0.65 6.11
N LYS A 114 13.45 -0.31 7.38
CA LYS A 114 13.43 -1.29 8.45
C LYS A 114 11.99 -1.48 8.89
N ILE A 115 11.51 -2.72 8.83
CA ILE A 115 10.23 -3.10 9.42
C ILE A 115 10.51 -3.77 10.76
N GLN A 116 9.76 -3.36 11.77
CA GLN A 116 9.75 -3.99 13.09
C GLN A 116 8.30 -4.21 13.50
N SER A 117 7.97 -5.46 13.67
CA SER A 117 6.69 -5.93 14.16
C SER A 117 6.69 -5.87 15.70
N SER A 118 5.54 -5.58 16.31
CA SER A 118 5.42 -5.67 17.78
C SER A 118 5.45 -7.12 18.26
N ASP A 119 5.72 -7.38 19.54
CA ASP A 119 5.85 -8.74 20.08
C ASP A 119 4.60 -9.64 19.86
N ASN A 120 3.44 -9.03 19.54
CA ASN A 120 2.18 -9.72 19.24
C ASN A 120 1.87 -9.85 17.73
N ALA A 121 2.86 -9.61 16.86
CA ALA A 121 2.66 -9.56 15.41
C ALA A 121 2.38 -10.90 14.71
N PHE A 122 2.22 -11.99 15.46
CA PHE A 122 1.69 -13.26 14.94
C PHE A 122 0.34 -13.07 14.21
N ASN A 123 -0.37 -11.97 14.51
CA ASN A 123 -1.70 -11.67 13.97
C ASN A 123 -1.70 -10.83 12.68
N CYS A 124 -0.53 -10.56 12.10
CA CYS A 124 -0.44 -9.92 10.79
C CYS A 124 -0.81 -10.83 9.61
N GLY A 125 -1.32 -12.04 9.88
CA GLY A 125 -1.75 -12.98 8.84
C GLY A 125 -0.60 -13.68 8.11
N PHE A 126 0.64 -13.56 8.59
CA PHE A 126 1.81 -14.08 7.86
C PHE A 126 1.98 -15.61 7.93
N GLY A 127 1.21 -16.28 8.78
CA GLY A 127 1.36 -17.71 9.04
C GLY A 127 2.44 -18.02 10.08
N ALA A 128 2.51 -19.30 10.48
CA ALA A 128 3.32 -19.73 11.60
C ALA A 128 4.83 -19.48 11.37
N GLY A 129 5.44 -18.69 12.26
CA GLY A 129 6.87 -18.42 12.27
C GLY A 129 7.36 -17.49 11.15
N VAL A 130 6.45 -16.80 10.45
CA VAL A 130 6.82 -15.77 9.47
C VAL A 130 6.75 -14.40 10.15
N THR A 131 7.81 -13.61 10.01
CA THR A 131 7.87 -12.23 10.53
C THR A 131 8.26 -11.25 9.43
N ALA A 132 7.70 -10.05 9.48
CA ALA A 132 8.06 -8.93 8.61
C ALA A 132 9.37 -8.25 9.03
N ASP A 133 9.98 -8.66 10.14
CA ASP A 133 11.16 -8.00 10.68
C ASP A 133 12.35 -8.11 9.72
N GLY A 134 12.90 -6.95 9.34
CA GLY A 134 14.03 -6.94 8.45
C GLY A 134 14.38 -5.56 7.91
N GLU A 135 15.49 -5.52 7.17
CA GLU A 135 15.92 -4.35 6.42
C GLU A 135 15.66 -4.58 4.93
N TYR A 136 14.65 -3.90 4.41
CA TYR A 136 14.26 -3.97 3.02
C TYR A 136 15.03 -2.91 2.26
N LYS A 137 15.92 -3.34 1.35
CA LYS A 137 16.72 -2.44 0.53
C LYS A 137 15.94 -2.07 -0.72
N PHE A 138 16.03 -0.82 -1.13
CA PHE A 138 15.46 -0.34 -2.38
C PHE A 138 16.02 -1.16 -3.54
N ASP A 139 15.13 -1.83 -4.25
CA ASP A 139 15.43 -2.65 -5.42
C ASP A 139 15.35 -1.74 -6.66
N LYS A 140 14.17 -1.18 -6.90
CA LYS A 140 13.91 -0.34 -8.06
C LYS A 140 12.75 0.61 -7.82
N VAL A 141 12.78 1.72 -8.54
CA VAL A 141 11.55 2.48 -8.79
C VAL A 141 10.64 1.52 -9.52
N GLN A 142 9.45 1.24 -8.97
CA GLN A 142 8.50 0.40 -9.67
C GLN A 142 7.94 1.25 -10.81
N PRO A 143 8.32 1.00 -12.07
CA PRO A 143 8.33 2.05 -13.08
C PRO A 143 6.92 2.52 -13.44
N ILE A 144 5.90 1.67 -13.25
CA ILE A 144 4.49 2.08 -13.37
C ILE A 144 3.62 1.19 -12.47
N PHE A 145 3.15 1.74 -11.34
CA PHE A 145 1.93 1.25 -10.71
C PHE A 145 0.78 1.57 -11.66
N ASN A 146 0.33 0.61 -12.46
CA ASN A 146 -0.82 0.75 -13.35
C ASN A 146 -1.90 -0.27 -13.00
N ASN A 147 -3.06 -0.17 -13.66
CA ASN A 147 -4.18 -1.08 -13.42
C ASN A 147 -3.86 -2.55 -13.75
N ALA A 148 -2.89 -2.82 -14.64
CA ALA A 148 -2.45 -4.19 -14.91
C ALA A 148 -1.62 -4.76 -13.74
N TRP A 149 -0.83 -3.94 -13.06
CA TRP A 149 -0.14 -4.33 -11.84
C TRP A 149 -1.13 -4.51 -10.68
N LEU A 150 -2.05 -3.57 -10.45
CA LEU A 150 -3.09 -3.70 -9.41
C LEU A 150 -3.92 -4.96 -9.61
N ARG A 151 -4.29 -5.30 -10.86
CA ARG A 151 -5.00 -6.55 -11.17
C ARG A 151 -4.25 -7.80 -10.73
N LYS A 152 -2.91 -7.79 -10.75
CA LYS A 152 -2.12 -8.94 -10.27
C LYS A 152 -2.14 -9.05 -8.76
N GLN A 153 -2.17 -7.92 -8.04
CA GLN A 153 -2.30 -7.92 -6.58
C GLN A 153 -3.69 -8.39 -6.16
N TYR A 154 -4.72 -7.97 -6.90
CA TYR A 154 -6.12 -8.30 -6.64
C TYR A 154 -6.67 -9.30 -7.67
N TYR A 155 -5.96 -10.41 -7.88
CA TYR A 155 -6.29 -11.36 -8.94
C TYR A 155 -7.65 -12.04 -8.73
N MET A 156 -8.10 -12.18 -7.48
CA MET A 156 -9.40 -12.75 -7.12
C MET A 156 -10.54 -11.73 -7.16
N SER A 157 -10.23 -10.44 -7.23
CA SER A 157 -11.26 -9.39 -7.19
C SER A 157 -12.00 -9.31 -8.52
N PRO A 158 -13.33 -9.36 -8.55
CA PRO A 158 -14.07 -9.30 -9.80
C PRO A 158 -13.98 -7.91 -10.44
N THR A 159 -14.10 -7.88 -11.76
CA THR A 159 -14.27 -6.61 -12.49
C THR A 159 -15.74 -6.18 -12.45
N VAL A 160 -15.99 -4.91 -12.18
CA VAL A 160 -17.33 -4.32 -12.20
C VAL A 160 -17.42 -3.22 -13.26
N GLU A 161 -18.63 -2.93 -13.74
CA GLU A 161 -18.93 -1.87 -14.69
C GLU A 161 -19.96 -0.91 -14.10
N VAL A 162 -19.74 0.40 -14.27
CA VAL A 162 -20.68 1.44 -13.85
C VAL A 162 -21.89 1.48 -14.77
N ILE A 163 -23.10 1.38 -14.21
CA ILE A 163 -24.36 1.36 -14.97
C ILE A 163 -25.08 2.71 -15.01
N LYS A 164 -24.74 3.64 -14.10
CA LYS A 164 -25.32 4.99 -14.04
C LYS A 164 -24.46 6.00 -14.80
N ASN A 165 -25.04 7.10 -15.27
CA ASN A 165 -24.32 8.11 -16.05
C ASN A 165 -23.15 8.75 -15.29
N LYS A 166 -23.31 8.90 -13.97
CA LYS A 166 -22.31 9.49 -13.08
C LYS A 166 -22.44 8.84 -11.70
N VAL A 167 -21.31 8.43 -11.13
CA VAL A 167 -21.26 7.85 -9.79
C VAL A 167 -20.11 8.49 -9.02
N SER A 168 -20.40 9.10 -7.89
CA SER A 168 -19.37 9.66 -7.00
C SER A 168 -18.63 8.55 -6.27
N LEU A 169 -17.35 8.79 -6.02
CA LEU A 169 -16.53 7.97 -5.13
C LEU A 169 -16.60 8.53 -3.71
N TYR A 170 -16.65 7.70 -2.69
CA TYR A 170 -16.78 8.12 -1.29
C TYR A 170 -15.57 7.73 -0.45
N LYS A 171 -15.32 8.48 0.64
CA LYS A 171 -14.21 8.23 1.56
C LYS A 171 -14.51 7.08 2.53
N ASP A 172 -15.77 6.91 2.91
CA ASP A 172 -16.22 5.98 3.94
C ASP A 172 -17.13 4.89 3.36
N GLU A 173 -17.19 3.76 4.07
CA GLU A 173 -17.94 2.56 3.68
C GLU A 173 -19.45 2.72 3.62
N ASN A 174 -19.99 3.79 4.21
CA ASN A 174 -21.41 4.13 4.21
C ASN A 174 -21.77 5.16 3.13
N CYS A 175 -20.78 5.59 2.34
CA CYS A 175 -20.94 6.57 1.27
C CYS A 175 -21.51 7.92 1.73
N HIS A 176 -21.07 8.44 2.88
CA HIS A 176 -21.49 9.76 3.39
C HIS A 176 -20.63 10.91 2.86
N TYR A 177 -19.32 10.70 2.68
CA TYR A 177 -18.37 11.76 2.36
C TYR A 177 -17.85 11.64 0.92
N PRO A 178 -18.47 12.32 -0.07
CA PRO A 178 -18.05 12.24 -1.46
C PRO A 178 -16.66 12.85 -1.68
N LYS A 179 -15.89 12.23 -2.57
CA LYS A 179 -14.61 12.73 -3.09
C LYS A 179 -14.87 13.57 -4.35
N PRO A 180 -13.95 14.48 -4.71
CA PRO A 180 -14.00 15.21 -5.99
C PRO A 180 -13.60 14.31 -7.17
N PHE A 181 -14.11 13.08 -7.21
CA PHE A 181 -13.89 12.09 -8.25
C PHE A 181 -15.22 11.39 -8.57
N PHE A 182 -15.44 11.10 -9.85
CA PHE A 182 -16.61 10.35 -10.29
C PHE A 182 -16.26 9.43 -11.45
N PHE A 183 -16.97 8.30 -11.50
CA PHE A 183 -16.99 7.42 -12.66
C PHE A 183 -18.17 7.76 -13.58
N LYS A 184 -18.01 7.41 -14.85
CA LYS A 184 -19.02 7.51 -15.90
C LYS A 184 -19.54 6.12 -16.24
N LYS A 185 -20.73 6.08 -16.86
CA LYS A 185 -21.32 4.85 -17.38
C LYS A 185 -20.33 4.12 -18.29
N GLY A 186 -20.13 2.83 -18.05
CA GLY A 186 -19.21 1.99 -18.82
C GLY A 186 -17.78 1.96 -18.27
N ASP A 187 -17.42 2.80 -17.31
CA ASP A 187 -16.14 2.68 -16.62
C ASP A 187 -16.04 1.33 -15.91
N ARG A 188 -14.84 0.73 -15.95
CA ARG A 188 -14.56 -0.59 -15.38
C ARG A 188 -13.41 -0.54 -14.40
N PHE A 189 -13.54 -1.25 -13.29
CA PHE A 189 -12.55 -1.32 -12.23
C PHE A 189 -12.76 -2.57 -11.37
N LEU A 190 -11.85 -2.80 -10.41
CA LEU A 190 -11.89 -3.96 -9.51
C LEU A 190 -12.76 -3.66 -8.29
N SER A 191 -13.57 -4.63 -7.88
CA SER A 191 -14.24 -4.65 -6.58
C SER A 191 -13.32 -5.37 -5.58
N ILE A 192 -12.52 -4.62 -4.84
CA ILE A 192 -11.43 -5.17 -4.00
C ILE A 192 -11.97 -5.70 -2.68
N ALA A 193 -12.87 -4.94 -2.05
CA ALA A 193 -13.60 -5.37 -0.86
C ALA A 193 -15.07 -4.98 -1.01
N GLU A 194 -15.93 -5.58 -0.18
CA GLU A 194 -17.34 -5.28 -0.20
C GLU A 194 -17.98 -5.45 1.18
N ASN A 195 -19.03 -4.66 1.42
CA ASN A 195 -19.98 -4.91 2.48
C ASN A 195 -21.36 -5.20 1.86
N LYS A 196 -22.42 -5.16 2.68
CA LYS A 196 -23.79 -5.45 2.22
C LYS A 196 -24.22 -4.55 1.06
N ASP A 197 -23.91 -3.26 1.13
CA ASP A 197 -24.51 -2.23 0.29
C ASP A 197 -23.51 -1.56 -0.66
N ASN A 198 -22.21 -1.65 -0.37
CA ASN A 198 -21.15 -0.90 -1.02
C ASN A 198 -19.95 -1.78 -1.38
N ILE A 199 -19.16 -1.32 -2.34
CA ILE A 199 -17.87 -1.90 -2.74
C ILE A 199 -16.75 -0.89 -2.54
N TYR A 200 -15.56 -1.38 -2.26
CA TYR A 200 -14.32 -0.62 -2.26
C TYR A 200 -13.52 -0.90 -3.54
N THR A 201 -12.93 0.14 -4.11
CA THR A 201 -12.10 0.04 -5.32
C THR A 201 -10.81 0.84 -5.17
N GLU A 202 -9.81 0.43 -5.93
CA GLU A 202 -8.53 1.11 -6.13
C GLU A 202 -8.17 1.02 -7.62
N PHE A 203 -7.72 2.12 -8.19
CA PHE A 203 -7.25 2.17 -9.56
C PHE A 203 -6.27 3.33 -9.77
N ILE A 204 -5.53 3.27 -10.87
CA ILE A 204 -4.63 4.31 -11.33
C ILE A 204 -5.32 5.05 -12.47
N ASP A 205 -5.52 6.36 -12.32
CA ASP A 205 -6.15 7.18 -13.35
C ASP A 205 -5.19 7.48 -14.52
N ALA A 206 -5.70 8.15 -15.57
CA ALA A 206 -4.91 8.52 -16.75
C ALA A 206 -3.78 9.53 -16.46
N LYS A 207 -3.76 10.14 -15.27
CA LYS A 207 -2.72 11.07 -14.80
C LYS A 207 -1.77 10.39 -13.81
N ASN A 208 -1.84 9.07 -13.67
CA ASN A 208 -1.07 8.26 -12.71
C ASN A 208 -1.36 8.58 -11.24
N ASN A 209 -2.54 9.13 -10.93
CA ASN A 209 -2.97 9.26 -9.54
C ASN A 209 -3.56 7.96 -9.05
N PHE A 210 -3.21 7.58 -7.81
CA PHE A 210 -3.90 6.51 -7.11
C PHE A 210 -5.26 7.00 -6.59
N VAL A 211 -6.32 6.43 -7.12
CA VAL A 211 -7.69 6.75 -6.77
C VAL A 211 -8.33 5.55 -6.11
N TYR A 212 -8.97 5.77 -4.97
CA TYR A 212 -9.53 4.72 -4.14
C TYR A 212 -10.75 5.22 -3.38
N GLY A 213 -11.64 4.32 -2.99
CA GLY A 213 -12.80 4.64 -2.16
C GLY A 213 -13.99 3.73 -2.40
N TRP A 214 -15.13 4.12 -1.84
CA TRP A 214 -16.34 3.33 -1.79
C TRP A 214 -17.38 3.78 -2.81
N LEU A 215 -18.18 2.84 -3.33
CA LEU A 215 -19.31 3.08 -4.21
C LEU A 215 -20.52 2.20 -3.86
N PRO A 216 -21.76 2.66 -4.08
CA PRO A 216 -22.94 1.83 -3.89
C PRO A 216 -23.06 0.71 -4.93
N LYS A 217 -23.35 -0.52 -4.46
CA LYS A 217 -23.59 -1.70 -5.33
C LYS A 217 -24.72 -1.47 -6.33
N THR A 218 -25.71 -0.65 -5.97
CA THR A 218 -26.84 -0.28 -6.86
C THR A 218 -26.43 0.53 -8.10
N THR A 219 -25.17 0.96 -8.18
CA THR A 219 -24.64 1.79 -9.27
C THR A 219 -23.71 1.05 -10.23
N ILE A 220 -23.43 -0.22 -9.94
CA ILE A 220 -22.52 -1.09 -10.72
C ILE A 220 -23.18 -2.43 -11.08
N LYS A 221 -22.53 -3.18 -11.97
CA LYS A 221 -22.80 -4.60 -12.22
C LYS A 221 -21.48 -5.38 -12.29
N THR A 222 -21.45 -6.60 -11.79
CA THR A 222 -20.30 -7.51 -11.95
C THR A 222 -20.20 -7.97 -13.40
N ILE A 223 -18.99 -7.97 -13.94
CA ILE A 223 -18.69 -8.51 -15.27
C ILE A 223 -18.16 -9.93 -15.07
N PRO A 224 -18.75 -10.95 -15.73
CA PRO A 224 -18.20 -12.30 -15.72
C PRO A 224 -16.77 -12.29 -16.27
N GLU A 225 -15.87 -13.02 -15.63
CA GLU A 225 -14.57 -13.29 -16.24
C GLU A 225 -14.79 -14.16 -17.47
N LYS A 226 -14.17 -13.77 -18.59
CA LYS A 226 -14.12 -14.65 -19.75
C LYS A 226 -13.16 -15.78 -19.40
N GLU A 227 -13.70 -16.97 -19.26
CA GLU A 227 -12.93 -18.23 -19.23
C GLU A 227 -12.04 -18.36 -20.47
#